data_AF-A0A4Z0P5H2-F1
#
_entry.id   AF-A0A4Z0P5H2-F1
#
_cell.length_a   1.000
_cell.length_b   1.000
_cell.length_c   1.000
_cell.angle_alpha   90.00
_cell.angle_beta   90.00
_cell.angle_gamma   90.00
#
_symmetry.space_group_name_H-M   'P 1'
#
loop_
_entity.id
_entity.type
_entity.pdbx_description
1 polymer ?
#
loop_
_entity_poly.entity_id
_entity_poly.type
_entity_poly.pdbx_seq_one_letter_code
_entity_poly.pdbx_strand_id
1 'polypeptide(L)'
;MEKGDLAAAAKLLRSGTTVDDFLRQFPAAKQEPGLLVVATHEQDEYEGKSHSSTEYRSIPLNGRGDYTISTDGHASASTLASGKWIVEYEKRGYPKPYVEAFYFPEGLSRKPLAKSYAMWVQYADCLVDTTAQIYLPAAKRTGVRMPQKETASQAALLQFVHQQTKRPVVEYNDNISEEEQKAQWRAYREWDSLRLQKVDAIAQTPRFRELLVKAATDDAALGTTSDEFEEYVARYYSPARALLLKRSRRVVGGCSQDDSPRLHALGIAQLSAEAVNWETFLRAHLDIMNDRFERMSDGSYAWEKRQTYLRELEELDINVPDLLLGIILRIDNPSKNHYFGAVNRIGRALAETEQPRELEQRLLSTVEDSNLDAFNRLLAYYLFLNYNQYLTDKTQQRQNIATLNQSVQKLPAYLVARATVREEK
;
A
#
# COMPACT_ATOMS: atom_id res chain seq x y z
N MET A 1 -16.78 -26.10 -13.20
CA MET A 1 -17.91 -27.00 -13.54
C MET A 1 -18.87 -27.03 -12.36
N GLU A 2 -20.18 -26.87 -12.58
CA GLU A 2 -21.19 -26.71 -11.50
C GLU A 2 -22.29 -27.78 -11.51
N LYS A 3 -22.27 -28.70 -12.49
CA LYS A 3 -23.29 -29.76 -12.68
C LYS A 3 -22.61 -31.05 -13.14
N GLY A 4 -23.31 -32.18 -13.00
CA GLY A 4 -22.80 -33.52 -13.34
C GLY A 4 -22.15 -34.22 -12.16
N ASP A 5 -21.38 -35.28 -12.43
CA ASP A 5 -20.62 -36.00 -11.40
C ASP A 5 -19.32 -35.25 -11.04
N LEU A 6 -19.48 -34.24 -10.18
CA LEU A 6 -18.38 -33.38 -9.71
C LEU A 6 -17.29 -34.18 -8.97
N ALA A 7 -17.67 -35.22 -8.22
CA ALA A 7 -16.70 -36.03 -7.48
C ALA A 7 -15.84 -36.88 -8.43
N ALA A 8 -16.45 -37.50 -9.44
CA ALA A 8 -15.71 -38.22 -10.48
C ALA A 8 -14.79 -37.28 -11.28
N ALA A 9 -15.27 -36.08 -11.62
CA ALA A 9 -14.47 -35.07 -12.32
C ALA A 9 -13.24 -34.65 -11.53
N ALA A 10 -13.39 -34.30 -10.25
CA ALA A 10 -12.27 -33.94 -9.39
C ALA A 10 -11.25 -35.09 -9.24
N LYS A 11 -11.73 -36.33 -9.13
CA LYS A 11 -10.87 -37.52 -9.07
C LYS A 11 -10.07 -37.71 -10.36
N LEU A 12 -10.71 -37.53 -11.53
CA LEU A 12 -10.07 -37.67 -12.83
C LEU A 12 -9.01 -36.58 -13.08
N LEU A 13 -9.28 -35.33 -12.68
CA LEU A 13 -8.30 -34.25 -12.76
C LEU A 13 -7.09 -34.55 -11.88
N ARG A 14 -7.31 -34.98 -10.64
CA ARG A 14 -6.24 -35.37 -9.70
C ARG A 14 -5.43 -36.59 -10.15
N SER A 15 -5.98 -37.47 -10.99
CA SER A 15 -5.23 -38.58 -11.57
C SER A 15 -4.33 -38.16 -12.74
N GLY A 16 -4.36 -36.89 -13.17
CA GLY A 16 -3.49 -36.37 -14.22
C GLY A 16 -3.97 -36.64 -15.65
N THR A 17 -5.28 -36.67 -15.87
CA THR A 17 -5.86 -36.75 -17.23
C THR A 17 -5.39 -35.58 -18.12
N THR A 18 -5.40 -35.76 -19.44
CA THR A 18 -5.26 -34.62 -20.37
C THR A 18 -6.51 -33.75 -20.38
N VAL A 19 -6.39 -32.49 -20.81
CA VAL A 19 -7.54 -31.59 -21.01
C VAL A 19 -8.54 -32.19 -22.00
N ASP A 20 -8.04 -32.74 -23.12
CA ASP A 20 -8.90 -33.33 -24.15
C ASP A 20 -9.69 -34.53 -23.61
N ASP A 21 -9.04 -35.43 -22.86
CA ASP A 21 -9.70 -36.59 -22.28
C ASP A 21 -10.70 -36.19 -21.19
N PHE A 22 -10.40 -35.15 -20.41
CA PHE A 22 -11.33 -34.59 -19.45
C PHE A 22 -12.58 -34.03 -20.14
N LEU A 23 -12.41 -33.22 -21.19
CA LEU A 23 -13.53 -32.61 -21.92
C LEU A 23 -14.37 -33.63 -22.70
N ARG A 24 -13.78 -34.76 -23.15
CA ARG A 24 -14.55 -35.88 -23.72
C ARG A 24 -15.48 -36.52 -22.70
N GLN A 25 -15.01 -36.72 -21.46
CA GLN A 25 -15.81 -37.33 -20.39
C GLN A 25 -16.80 -36.34 -19.76
N PHE A 26 -16.44 -35.06 -19.72
CA PHE A 26 -17.24 -33.99 -19.12
C PHE A 26 -17.48 -32.83 -20.13
N PRO A 27 -18.26 -33.05 -21.21
CA PRO A 27 -18.43 -32.07 -22.28
C PRO A 27 -19.16 -30.80 -21.86
N ALA A 28 -19.82 -30.79 -20.70
CA ALA A 28 -20.45 -29.61 -20.12
C ALA A 28 -19.47 -28.71 -19.33
N ALA A 29 -18.20 -29.12 -19.18
CA ALA A 29 -17.18 -28.30 -18.54
C ALA A 29 -16.88 -27.05 -19.39
N LYS A 30 -16.83 -25.89 -18.72
CA LYS A 30 -16.37 -24.64 -19.33
C LYS A 30 -14.85 -24.58 -19.22
N GLN A 31 -14.20 -24.13 -20.29
CA GLN A 31 -12.76 -23.89 -20.32
C GLN A 31 -12.47 -22.45 -20.70
N GLU A 32 -11.40 -21.89 -20.11
CA GLU A 32 -10.88 -20.59 -20.48
C GLU A 32 -9.37 -20.70 -20.75
N PRO A 33 -8.95 -20.83 -22.03
CA PRO A 33 -7.55 -20.97 -22.38
C PRO A 33 -6.80 -19.62 -22.36
N GLY A 34 -5.47 -19.70 -22.33
CA GLY A 34 -4.58 -18.54 -22.45
C GLY A 34 -4.62 -17.60 -21.25
N LEU A 35 -4.73 -18.16 -20.04
CA LEU A 35 -4.61 -17.41 -18.79
C LEU A 35 -3.14 -17.30 -18.40
N LEU A 36 -2.71 -16.12 -17.95
CA LEU A 36 -1.52 -16.00 -17.13
C LEU A 36 -1.94 -16.25 -15.69
N VAL A 37 -1.32 -17.24 -15.05
CA VAL A 37 -1.56 -17.57 -13.65
C VAL A 37 -0.26 -17.37 -12.88
N VAL A 38 -0.36 -16.71 -11.74
CA VAL A 38 0.72 -16.55 -10.78
C VAL A 38 0.46 -17.41 -9.56
N ALA A 39 1.52 -17.91 -8.93
CA ALA A 39 1.44 -18.58 -7.64
C ALA A 39 2.10 -17.70 -6.59
N THR A 40 1.37 -17.41 -5.51
CA THR A 40 1.83 -16.61 -4.38
C THR A 40 1.80 -17.46 -3.12
N HIS A 41 2.89 -17.42 -2.36
CA HIS A 41 2.94 -18.06 -1.05
C HIS A 41 2.44 -17.10 0.02
N GLU A 42 1.50 -17.54 0.82
CA GLU A 42 0.94 -16.76 1.92
C GLU A 42 1.22 -17.44 3.26
N GLN A 43 1.51 -16.61 4.26
CA GLN A 43 1.69 -17.02 5.64
C GLN A 43 0.86 -16.09 6.52
N ASP A 44 -0.21 -16.64 7.07
CA ASP A 44 -1.14 -15.92 7.91
C ASP A 44 -1.16 -16.54 9.31
N GLU A 45 -1.55 -15.74 10.29
CA GLU A 45 -1.82 -16.22 11.65
C GLU A 45 -3.32 -16.17 11.89
N TYR A 46 -3.93 -17.35 12.02
CA TYR A 46 -5.36 -17.50 12.33
C TYR A 46 -5.49 -18.19 13.68
N GLU A 47 -6.17 -17.54 14.64
CA GLU A 47 -6.36 -18.04 16.01
C GLU A 47 -5.05 -18.47 16.72
N GLY A 48 -3.95 -17.73 16.49
CA GLY A 48 -2.64 -18.03 17.09
C GLY A 48 -1.91 -19.22 16.47
N LYS A 49 -2.36 -19.69 15.30
CA LYS A 49 -1.70 -20.74 14.52
C LYS A 49 -1.25 -20.19 13.18
N SER A 50 0.00 -20.46 12.83
CA SER A 50 0.51 -20.18 11.49
C SER A 50 -0.18 -21.10 10.49
N HIS A 51 -0.93 -20.51 9.57
CA HIS A 51 -1.44 -21.15 8.38
C HIS A 51 -0.56 -20.74 7.21
N SER A 52 -0.26 -21.71 6.35
CA SER A 52 0.55 -21.49 5.17
C SER A 52 -0.22 -22.05 3.99
N SER A 53 -0.30 -21.28 2.91
CA SER A 53 -1.03 -21.64 1.71
C SER A 53 -0.28 -21.19 0.47
N THR A 54 -0.70 -21.71 -0.68
CA THR A 54 -0.33 -21.18 -1.99
C THR A 54 -1.59 -20.82 -2.73
N GLU A 55 -1.71 -19.53 -3.07
CA GLU A 55 -2.77 -19.01 -3.93
C GLU A 55 -2.31 -19.07 -5.39
N TYR A 56 -3.12 -19.67 -6.25
CA TYR A 56 -2.98 -19.63 -7.70
C TYR A 56 -4.03 -18.68 -8.25
N ARG A 57 -3.59 -17.59 -8.89
CA ARG A 57 -4.50 -16.55 -9.37
C ARG A 57 -4.26 -16.22 -10.82
N SER A 58 -5.33 -16.21 -11.62
CA SER A 58 -5.26 -15.68 -12.99
C SER A 58 -5.24 -14.16 -12.98
N ILE A 59 -4.40 -13.55 -13.81
CA ILE A 59 -4.30 -12.10 -13.89
C ILE A 59 -5.45 -11.52 -14.76
N PRO A 60 -6.33 -10.65 -14.20
CA PRO A 60 -7.53 -10.18 -14.89
C PRO A 60 -7.22 -9.06 -15.89
N LEU A 61 -7.56 -9.24 -17.17
CA LEU A 61 -7.30 -8.25 -18.23
C LEU A 61 -8.61 -7.76 -18.87
N ASN A 62 -8.73 -6.44 -19.07
CA ASN A 62 -9.84 -5.78 -19.76
C ASN A 62 -11.23 -6.17 -19.23
N GLY A 63 -11.41 -6.10 -17.91
CA GLY A 63 -12.70 -6.36 -17.25
C GLY A 63 -13.12 -7.83 -17.25
N ARG A 64 -12.26 -8.75 -17.71
CA ARG A 64 -12.46 -10.19 -17.48
C ARG A 64 -12.17 -10.48 -16.01
N GLY A 65 -13.03 -11.30 -15.39
CA GLY A 65 -12.85 -11.74 -14.02
C GLY A 65 -11.54 -12.50 -13.84
N ASP A 66 -11.11 -12.60 -12.59
CA ASP A 66 -10.05 -13.50 -12.17
C ASP A 66 -10.61 -14.81 -11.62
N TYR A 67 -9.76 -15.84 -11.69
CA TYR A 67 -9.95 -17.14 -11.08
C TYR A 67 -8.88 -17.30 -10.01
N THR A 68 -9.27 -17.85 -8.86
CA THR A 68 -8.37 -18.11 -7.75
C THR A 68 -8.62 -19.52 -7.23
N ILE A 69 -7.54 -20.25 -6.96
CA ILE A 69 -7.57 -21.52 -6.24
C ILE A 69 -6.48 -21.46 -5.16
N SER A 70 -6.83 -21.82 -3.93
CA SER A 70 -5.87 -21.91 -2.83
C SER A 70 -5.62 -23.35 -2.43
N THR A 71 -4.36 -23.68 -2.13
CA THR A 71 -3.95 -25.00 -1.63
C THR A 71 -3.19 -24.86 -0.32
N ASP A 72 -3.39 -25.80 0.60
CA ASP A 72 -2.65 -25.83 1.86
C ASP A 72 -1.15 -26.04 1.63
N GLY A 73 -0.34 -25.28 2.36
CA GLY A 73 1.11 -25.32 2.37
C GLY A 73 1.78 -24.65 1.17
N HIS A 74 3.11 -24.82 1.12
CA HIS A 74 3.92 -24.32 0.00
C HIS A 74 3.80 -25.28 -1.19
N ALA A 75 3.51 -24.73 -2.37
CA ALA A 75 3.50 -25.52 -3.61
C ALA A 75 4.87 -26.16 -3.83
N SER A 76 4.88 -27.48 -3.98
CA SER A 76 6.10 -28.23 -4.27
C SER A 76 6.46 -28.10 -5.76
N ALA A 77 7.74 -28.25 -6.10
CA ALA A 77 8.19 -28.21 -7.50
C ALA A 77 7.46 -29.24 -8.39
N SER A 78 7.02 -30.37 -7.84
CA SER A 78 6.25 -31.39 -8.57
C SER A 78 4.79 -30.98 -8.82
N THR A 79 4.21 -30.16 -7.95
CA THR A 79 2.87 -29.57 -8.13
C THR A 79 2.86 -28.48 -9.21
N LEU A 80 4.02 -27.86 -9.44
CA LEU A 80 4.21 -26.78 -10.42
C LEU A 80 4.69 -27.25 -11.80
N ALA A 81 4.84 -28.57 -11.99
CA ALA A 81 5.40 -29.15 -13.20
C ALA A 81 4.43 -29.11 -14.39
N SER A 82 4.98 -29.27 -15.60
CA SER A 82 4.21 -29.40 -16.84
C SER A 82 3.20 -30.55 -16.79
N GLY A 83 2.02 -30.32 -17.36
CA GLY A 83 0.94 -31.30 -17.47
C GLY A 83 0.22 -31.60 -16.16
N LYS A 84 0.35 -30.73 -15.15
CA LYS A 84 -0.31 -30.89 -13.84
C LYS A 84 -1.56 -30.03 -13.72
N TRP A 85 -2.48 -30.54 -12.90
CA TRP A 85 -3.70 -29.86 -12.49
C TRP A 85 -3.57 -29.36 -11.06
N ILE A 86 -4.03 -28.14 -10.82
CA ILE A 86 -4.38 -27.66 -9.50
C ILE A 86 -5.90 -27.70 -9.42
N VAL A 87 -6.46 -28.44 -8.46
CA VAL A 87 -7.88 -28.79 -8.45
C VAL A 87 -8.52 -28.40 -7.13
N GLU A 88 -9.53 -27.54 -7.21
CA GLU A 88 -10.44 -27.25 -6.12
C GLU A 88 -11.75 -28.01 -6.34
N TYR A 89 -12.21 -28.68 -5.28
CA TYR A 89 -13.49 -29.34 -5.27
C TYR A 89 -14.22 -28.98 -3.99
N GLU A 90 -15.25 -28.16 -4.13
CA GLU A 90 -16.08 -27.73 -3.02
C GLU A 90 -17.46 -28.42 -3.12
N LYS A 91 -17.71 -29.32 -2.17
CA LYS A 91 -18.90 -30.18 -2.13
C LYS A 91 -20.14 -29.46 -1.60
N ARG A 92 -19.98 -28.42 -0.79
CA ARG A 92 -21.06 -27.65 -0.14
C ARG A 92 -21.10 -26.20 -0.58
N GLY A 93 -20.35 -25.83 -1.61
CA GLY A 93 -20.06 -24.46 -2.01
C GLY A 93 -21.31 -23.60 -2.07
N TYR A 94 -21.17 -22.35 -1.62
CA TYR A 94 -22.23 -21.36 -1.75
C TYR A 94 -21.99 -20.57 -3.04
N PRO A 95 -22.97 -20.47 -3.96
CA PRO A 95 -24.35 -20.95 -3.86
C PRO A 95 -24.57 -22.42 -4.28
N LYS A 96 -23.60 -23.08 -4.94
CA LYS A 96 -23.69 -24.48 -5.41
C LYS A 96 -22.33 -25.19 -5.34
N PRO A 97 -22.30 -26.54 -5.27
CA PRO A 97 -21.06 -27.30 -5.39
C PRO A 97 -20.41 -27.09 -6.75
N TYR A 98 -19.08 -27.09 -6.78
CA TYR A 98 -18.31 -26.87 -8.00
C TYR A 98 -16.98 -27.63 -8.00
N VAL A 99 -16.44 -27.81 -9.19
CA VAL A 99 -15.04 -28.23 -9.43
C VAL A 99 -14.40 -27.20 -10.35
N GLU A 100 -13.29 -26.64 -9.91
CA GLU A 100 -12.48 -25.71 -10.68
C GLU A 100 -11.03 -26.18 -10.69
N ALA A 101 -10.33 -25.88 -11.77
CA ALA A 101 -8.96 -26.31 -11.90
C ALA A 101 -8.15 -25.43 -12.86
N PHE A 102 -6.87 -25.25 -12.54
CA PHE A 102 -5.87 -24.78 -13.48
C PHE A 102 -5.10 -25.95 -14.08
N TYR A 103 -4.87 -25.90 -15.38
CA TYR A 103 -3.98 -26.81 -16.08
C TYR A 103 -2.78 -26.04 -16.62
N PHE A 104 -1.58 -26.58 -16.40
CA PHE A 104 -0.34 -25.96 -16.83
C PHE A 104 0.38 -26.82 -17.87
N PRO A 105 0.21 -26.56 -19.18
CA PRO A 105 0.91 -27.33 -20.21
C PRO A 105 2.42 -27.30 -20.04
N GLU A 106 2.98 -26.12 -19.72
CA GLU A 106 4.43 -25.88 -19.60
C GLU A 106 4.91 -25.83 -18.13
N GLY A 107 4.00 -25.91 -17.16
CA GLY A 107 4.29 -25.67 -15.75
C GLY A 107 4.41 -24.18 -15.40
N LEU A 108 4.62 -23.87 -14.12
CA LEU A 108 5.00 -22.52 -13.70
C LEU A 108 6.51 -22.36 -13.76
N SER A 109 6.98 -21.22 -14.26
CA SER A 109 8.40 -20.91 -14.39
C SER A 109 8.75 -19.58 -13.74
N ARG A 110 10.01 -19.44 -13.35
CA ARG A 110 10.62 -18.20 -12.87
C ARG A 110 11.76 -17.84 -13.82
N LYS A 111 11.88 -16.57 -14.19
CA LYS A 111 13.01 -16.07 -14.98
C LYS A 111 13.92 -15.24 -14.10
N PRO A 112 15.26 -15.41 -14.18
CA PRO A 112 16.19 -14.48 -13.58
C PRO A 112 15.94 -13.07 -14.10
N LEU A 113 15.92 -12.10 -13.20
CA LEU A 113 15.72 -10.71 -13.56
C LEU A 113 16.96 -10.18 -14.28
N ALA A 114 16.79 -9.56 -15.45
CA ALA A 114 17.92 -8.96 -16.16
C ALA A 114 18.55 -7.83 -15.31
N LYS A 115 19.86 -7.60 -15.50
CA LYS A 115 20.65 -6.68 -14.67
C LYS A 115 20.02 -5.29 -14.55
N SER A 116 19.45 -4.75 -15.62
CA SER A 116 18.77 -3.43 -15.63
C SER A 116 17.65 -3.35 -14.58
N TYR A 117 16.72 -4.31 -14.59
CA TYR A 117 15.61 -4.36 -13.64
C TYR A 117 16.07 -4.69 -12.23
N ALA A 118 17.09 -5.56 -12.09
CA ALA A 118 17.67 -5.87 -10.78
C ALA A 118 18.31 -4.62 -10.13
N MET A 119 18.90 -3.73 -10.93
CA MET A 119 19.41 -2.44 -10.43
C MET A 119 18.29 -1.52 -9.95
N TRP A 120 17.09 -1.54 -10.55
CA TRP A 120 15.95 -0.77 -10.04
C TRP A 120 15.49 -1.27 -8.67
N VAL A 121 15.36 -2.59 -8.52
CA VAL A 121 15.04 -3.21 -7.22
C VAL A 121 16.11 -2.88 -6.19
N GLN A 122 17.39 -3.02 -6.55
CA GLN A 122 18.50 -2.70 -5.66
C GLN A 122 18.50 -1.22 -5.27
N TYR A 123 18.26 -0.32 -6.23
CA TYR A 123 18.17 1.11 -5.98
C TYR A 123 17.07 1.44 -4.96
N ALA A 124 15.88 0.85 -5.14
CA ALA A 124 14.79 0.98 -4.18
C ALA A 124 15.15 0.43 -2.79
N ASP A 125 15.75 -0.76 -2.72
CA ASP A 125 16.15 -1.38 -1.44
C ASP A 125 17.24 -0.59 -0.71
N CYS A 126 18.20 -0.03 -1.44
CA CYS A 126 19.26 0.79 -0.87
C CYS A 126 18.73 2.14 -0.36
N LEU A 127 17.76 2.73 -1.06
CA LEU A 127 17.16 4.00 -0.66
C LEU A 127 16.22 3.85 0.54
N VAL A 128 15.31 2.86 0.51
CA VAL A 128 14.26 2.71 1.54
C VAL A 128 14.79 2.06 2.82
N ASP A 129 16.01 1.51 2.80
CA ASP A 129 16.61 0.66 3.84
C ASP A 129 15.65 -0.43 4.34
N THR A 130 15.85 -1.63 3.83
CA THR A 130 15.02 -2.79 4.18
C THR A 130 15.24 -3.30 5.61
N THR A 131 16.08 -2.65 6.42
CA THR A 131 16.24 -2.93 7.86
C THR A 131 15.47 -1.94 8.74
N ALA A 132 15.23 -0.72 8.25
CA ALA A 132 14.51 0.31 8.97
C ALA A 132 12.99 0.10 8.90
N GLN A 133 12.23 0.59 9.88
CA GLN A 133 10.77 0.61 9.89
C GLN A 133 10.32 1.98 10.37
N ILE A 134 9.16 2.45 9.88
CA ILE A 134 8.60 3.73 10.34
C ILE A 134 8.32 3.67 11.84
N TYR A 135 7.62 2.63 12.29
CA TYR A 135 7.23 2.50 13.68
C TYR A 135 8.20 1.64 14.48
N LEU A 136 8.38 1.99 15.75
CA LEU A 136 9.12 1.15 16.69
C LEU A 136 8.39 -0.20 16.89
N PRO A 137 9.11 -1.29 17.21
CA PRO A 137 8.48 -2.59 17.48
C PRO A 137 7.42 -2.54 18.58
N ALA A 138 7.63 -1.73 19.61
CA ALA A 138 6.71 -1.55 20.73
C ALA A 138 5.64 -0.46 20.49
N ALA A 139 5.47 0.02 19.25
CA ALA A 139 4.57 1.12 18.96
C ALA A 139 3.10 0.75 19.25
N LYS A 140 2.39 1.61 19.97
CA LYS A 140 1.00 1.36 20.37
C LYS A 140 0.02 1.93 19.35
N ARG A 141 -1.10 1.25 19.13
CA ARG A 141 -2.20 1.78 18.31
C ARG A 141 -2.94 2.87 19.07
N THR A 142 -3.18 4.00 18.42
CA THR A 142 -3.85 5.18 18.96
C THR A 142 -4.89 5.68 17.96
N GLY A 143 -5.78 6.58 18.36
CA GLY A 143 -6.74 7.20 17.46
C GLY A 143 -8.04 7.53 18.19
N VAL A 144 -9.02 8.06 17.45
CA VAL A 144 -10.29 8.54 18.03
C VAL A 144 -11.02 7.46 18.85
N ARG A 145 -10.90 6.19 18.44
CA ARG A 145 -11.52 5.03 19.12
C ARG A 145 -10.56 4.26 20.03
N MET A 146 -9.34 4.74 20.20
CA MET A 146 -8.27 4.10 20.97
C MET A 146 -7.62 5.12 21.90
N PRO A 147 -8.37 5.61 22.91
CA PRO A 147 -7.88 6.64 23.81
C PRO A 147 -6.65 6.13 24.57
N GLN A 148 -5.63 6.98 24.66
CA GLN A 148 -4.45 6.73 25.47
C GLN A 148 -4.43 7.68 26.66
N LYS A 149 -3.92 7.19 27.78
CA LYS A 149 -3.69 8.01 28.95
C LYS A 149 -2.29 8.61 28.89
N GLU A 150 -2.23 9.93 28.87
CA GLU A 150 -0.99 10.67 28.99
C GLU A 150 -0.30 10.40 30.33
N THR A 151 1.03 10.51 30.35
CA THR A 151 1.80 10.46 31.59
C THR A 151 1.59 11.71 32.45
N ALA A 152 1.91 11.64 33.74
CA ALA A 152 1.84 12.80 34.62
C ALA A 152 2.75 13.95 34.15
N SER A 153 3.90 13.65 33.55
CA SER A 153 4.83 14.65 33.02
C SER A 153 4.25 15.37 31.80
N GLN A 154 3.65 14.63 30.87
CA GLN A 154 2.93 15.21 29.72
C GLN A 154 1.77 16.09 30.16
N ALA A 155 0.91 15.57 31.05
CA ALA A 155 -0.24 16.30 31.58
C ALA A 155 0.18 17.60 32.25
N ALA A 156 1.26 17.61 33.03
CA ALA A 156 1.75 18.80 33.70
C ALA A 156 2.21 19.89 32.72
N LEU A 157 2.91 19.52 31.64
CA LEU A 157 3.30 20.46 30.59
C LEU A 157 2.09 21.01 29.85
N LEU A 158 1.21 20.13 29.37
CA LEU A 158 0.03 20.53 28.59
C LEU A 158 -0.91 21.40 29.41
N GLN A 159 -1.17 21.04 30.68
CA GLN A 159 -1.97 21.86 31.59
C GLN A 159 -1.36 23.25 31.79
N PHE A 160 -0.04 23.35 31.98
CA PHE A 160 0.66 24.64 32.09
C PHE A 160 0.45 25.47 30.81
N VAL A 161 0.68 24.88 29.63
CA VAL A 161 0.49 25.56 28.34
C VAL A 161 -0.96 26.00 28.15
N HIS A 162 -1.93 25.12 28.41
CA HIS A 162 -3.36 25.40 28.25
C HIS A 162 -3.81 26.55 29.17
N GLN A 163 -3.31 26.60 30.40
CA GLN A 163 -3.57 27.69 31.34
C GLN A 163 -2.96 29.02 30.87
N GLN A 164 -1.68 29.02 30.48
CA GLN A 164 -0.98 30.25 30.06
C GLN A 164 -1.53 30.81 28.75
N THR A 165 -1.96 29.95 27.82
CA THR A 165 -2.49 30.36 26.51
C THR A 165 -4.01 30.56 26.50
N LYS A 166 -4.68 30.29 27.63
CA LYS A 166 -6.14 30.35 27.80
C LYS A 166 -6.87 29.49 26.78
N ARG A 167 -6.50 28.20 26.70
CA ARG A 167 -7.16 27.23 25.82
C ARG A 167 -8.67 27.16 26.13
N PRO A 168 -9.56 27.34 25.13
CA PRO A 168 -10.99 27.16 25.31
C PRO A 168 -11.35 25.72 25.71
N VAL A 169 -12.39 25.56 26.53
CA VAL A 169 -12.97 24.24 26.82
C VAL A 169 -13.70 23.74 25.58
N VAL A 170 -13.38 22.52 25.15
CA VAL A 170 -13.94 21.87 23.95
C VAL A 170 -14.54 20.50 24.25
N GLU A 171 -14.87 20.25 25.52
CA GLU A 171 -15.54 19.00 25.87
C GLU A 171 -16.90 18.92 25.18
N TYR A 172 -17.11 17.83 24.44
CA TYR A 172 -18.38 17.55 23.82
C TYR A 172 -19.44 17.39 24.92
N ASN A 173 -20.47 18.22 24.87
CA ASN A 173 -21.56 18.24 25.84
C ASN A 173 -22.88 18.09 25.09
N ASP A 174 -23.60 16.99 25.30
CA ASP A 174 -24.92 16.77 24.68
C ASP A 174 -25.98 17.79 25.14
N ASN A 175 -25.68 18.60 26.15
CA ASN A 175 -26.61 19.57 26.75
C ASN A 175 -26.42 21.01 26.24
N ILE A 176 -25.55 21.25 25.24
CA ILE A 176 -25.41 22.57 24.61
C ILE A 176 -26.06 22.57 23.22
N SER A 177 -26.57 23.73 22.82
CA SER A 177 -27.14 23.92 21.49
C SER A 177 -26.08 23.77 20.39
N GLU A 178 -26.53 23.46 19.17
CA GLU A 178 -25.64 23.38 18.01
C GLU A 178 -24.88 24.70 17.77
N GLU A 179 -25.50 25.85 18.05
CA GLU A 179 -24.86 27.16 17.92
C GLU A 179 -23.78 27.39 19.00
N GLU A 180 -24.02 26.97 20.24
CA GLU A 180 -22.99 27.00 21.29
C GLU A 180 -21.82 26.07 20.94
N GLN A 181 -22.10 24.88 20.41
CA GLN A 181 -21.08 23.94 19.96
C GLN A 181 -20.26 24.52 18.80
N LYS A 182 -20.91 25.14 17.81
CA LYS A 182 -20.22 25.85 16.72
C LYS A 182 -19.36 27.00 17.26
N ALA A 183 -19.84 27.76 18.24
CA ALA A 183 -19.09 28.85 18.86
C ALA A 183 -17.85 28.33 19.58
N GLN A 184 -17.94 27.23 20.34
CA GLN A 184 -16.80 26.57 20.97
C GLN A 184 -15.75 26.12 19.94
N TRP A 185 -16.17 25.47 18.84
CA TRP A 185 -15.25 25.07 17.76
C TRP A 185 -14.61 26.26 17.04
N ARG A 186 -15.31 27.39 16.91
CA ARG A 186 -14.72 28.62 16.37
C ARG A 186 -13.65 29.18 17.31
N ALA A 187 -13.99 29.33 18.60
CA ALA A 187 -13.05 29.81 19.61
C ALA A 187 -11.80 28.91 19.71
N TYR A 188 -11.98 27.59 19.64
CA TYR A 188 -10.86 26.65 19.61
C TYR A 188 -9.97 26.83 18.39
N ARG A 189 -10.55 26.92 17.17
CA ARG A 189 -9.77 27.12 15.94
C ARG A 189 -9.02 28.45 15.94
N GLU A 190 -9.61 29.51 16.48
CA GLU A 190 -8.94 30.79 16.65
C GLU A 190 -7.80 30.71 17.68
N TRP A 191 -8.01 29.99 18.77
CA TRP A 191 -6.93 29.73 19.72
C TRP A 191 -5.79 28.93 19.09
N ASP A 192 -6.12 27.86 18.36
CA ASP A 192 -5.15 26.94 17.75
C ASP A 192 -4.31 27.64 16.66
N SER A 193 -4.93 28.51 15.85
CA SER A 193 -4.20 29.30 14.84
C SER A 193 -3.18 30.28 15.44
N LEU A 194 -3.40 30.72 16.69
CA LEU A 194 -2.51 31.62 17.42
C LEU A 194 -1.68 30.89 18.50
N ARG A 195 -1.88 29.58 18.67
CA ARG A 195 -1.35 28.81 19.79
C ARG A 195 0.16 28.86 19.82
N LEU A 196 0.84 28.55 18.72
CA LEU A 196 2.30 28.51 18.67
C LEU A 196 2.92 29.88 19.00
N GLN A 197 2.35 30.98 18.51
CA GLN A 197 2.80 32.33 18.84
C GLN A 197 2.68 32.61 20.35
N LYS A 198 1.57 32.18 20.97
CA LYS A 198 1.39 32.31 22.43
C LYS A 198 2.36 31.42 23.21
N VAL A 199 2.65 30.22 22.71
CA VAL A 199 3.61 29.30 23.33
C VAL A 199 5.03 29.85 23.22
N ASP A 200 5.42 30.46 22.09
CA ASP A 200 6.74 31.10 21.92
C ASP A 200 7.00 32.14 23.02
N ALA A 201 5.97 32.91 23.40
CA ALA A 201 6.06 33.94 24.44
C ALA A 201 6.35 33.36 25.84
N ILE A 202 5.94 32.11 26.12
CA ILE A 202 6.17 31.44 27.41
C ILE A 202 7.32 30.43 27.36
N ALA A 203 7.79 30.06 26.16
CA ALA A 203 8.79 29.02 25.96
C ALA A 203 10.15 29.34 26.61
N GLN A 204 10.43 30.62 26.83
CA GLN A 204 11.67 31.08 27.47
C GLN A 204 11.59 31.07 29.01
N THR A 205 10.41 30.85 29.59
CA THR A 205 10.26 30.84 31.05
C THR A 205 10.94 29.61 31.66
N PRO A 206 11.60 29.74 32.83
CA PRO A 206 12.22 28.61 33.50
C PRO A 206 11.24 27.45 33.75
N ARG A 207 9.99 27.80 34.09
CA ARG A 207 8.94 26.81 34.38
C ARG A 207 8.55 26.00 33.14
N PHE A 208 8.37 26.64 31.98
CA PHE A 208 8.08 25.93 30.75
C PHE A 208 9.21 24.96 30.41
N ARG A 209 10.46 25.43 30.45
CA ARG A 209 11.64 24.61 30.13
C ARG A 209 11.78 23.41 31.05
N GLU A 210 11.59 23.59 32.36
CA GLU A 210 11.61 22.50 33.35
C GLU A 210 10.57 21.42 33.02
N LEU A 211 9.32 21.83 32.77
CA LEU A 211 8.23 20.91 32.43
C LEU A 211 8.46 20.21 31.09
N LEU A 212 8.94 20.95 30.09
CA LEU A 212 9.22 20.42 28.76
C LEU A 212 10.31 19.37 28.81
N VAL A 213 11.46 19.66 29.44
CA VAL A 213 12.56 18.68 29.56
C VAL A 213 12.05 17.42 30.26
N LYS A 214 11.36 17.59 31.40
CA LYS A 214 10.82 16.46 32.16
C LYS A 214 9.88 15.59 31.32
N ALA A 215 8.95 16.21 30.59
CA ALA A 215 7.99 15.48 29.76
C ALA A 215 8.66 14.86 28.52
N ALA A 216 9.58 15.59 27.88
CA ALA A 216 10.26 15.12 26.67
C ALA A 216 11.14 13.91 26.97
N THR A 217 11.80 13.85 28.13
CA THR A 217 12.68 12.73 28.52
C THR A 217 11.95 11.58 29.23
N ASP A 218 10.64 11.66 29.41
CA ASP A 218 9.84 10.60 30.06
C ASP A 218 9.60 9.44 29.10
N ASP A 219 10.41 8.38 29.15
CA ASP A 219 10.24 7.22 28.28
C ASP A 219 8.97 6.42 28.56
N ALA A 220 8.30 6.62 29.71
CA ALA A 220 6.97 6.05 29.95
C ALA A 220 5.91 6.66 29.02
N ALA A 221 6.20 7.78 28.37
CA ALA A 221 5.35 8.41 27.36
C ALA A 221 5.31 7.66 26.03
N LEU A 222 6.24 6.75 25.76
CA LEU A 222 6.31 6.07 24.48
C LEU A 222 5.01 5.29 24.20
N GLY A 223 4.39 5.63 23.07
CA GLY A 223 3.13 5.10 22.58
C GLY A 223 1.87 5.74 23.13
N THR A 224 1.97 6.78 23.96
CA THR A 224 0.80 7.45 24.55
C THR A 224 0.78 8.97 24.33
N THR A 225 1.66 9.49 23.48
CA THR A 225 1.77 10.91 23.13
C THR A 225 0.67 11.40 22.18
N SER A 226 0.49 12.71 22.14
CA SER A 226 -0.43 13.42 21.23
C SER A 226 0.34 14.30 20.23
N ASP A 227 -0.31 14.67 19.12
CA ASP A 227 0.29 15.57 18.13
C ASP A 227 0.67 16.94 18.75
N GLU A 228 -0.18 17.49 19.63
CA GLU A 228 0.10 18.76 20.32
C GLU A 228 1.38 18.69 21.17
N PHE A 229 1.55 17.60 21.94
CA PHE A 229 2.74 17.42 22.75
C PHE A 229 4.00 17.25 21.90
N GLU A 230 3.92 16.43 20.86
CA GLU A 230 5.05 16.16 19.96
C GLU A 230 5.51 17.41 19.22
N GLU A 231 4.60 18.31 18.85
CA GLU A 231 4.91 19.59 18.23
C GLU A 231 5.70 20.51 19.16
N TYR A 232 5.36 20.54 20.46
CA TYR A 232 6.14 21.28 21.45
C TYR A 232 7.54 20.68 21.65
N VAL A 233 7.65 19.35 21.67
CA VAL A 233 8.95 18.68 21.73
C VAL A 233 9.78 19.00 20.48
N ALA A 234 9.17 18.99 19.29
CA ALA A 234 9.88 19.30 18.05
C ALA A 234 10.42 20.73 18.05
N ARG A 235 9.57 21.71 18.35
CA ARG A 235 9.87 23.15 18.26
C ARG A 235 10.81 23.64 19.37
N TYR A 236 10.68 23.12 20.58
CA TYR A 236 11.34 23.70 21.76
C TYR A 236 12.33 22.77 22.47
N TYR A 237 12.42 21.50 22.08
CA TYR A 237 13.36 20.54 22.67
C TYR A 237 14.28 19.91 21.62
N SER A 238 13.75 19.06 20.74
CA SER A 238 14.52 18.41 19.67
C SER A 238 13.61 17.70 18.66
N PRO A 239 13.80 17.93 17.34
CA PRO A 239 13.14 17.16 16.29
C PRO A 239 13.39 15.65 16.39
N ALA A 240 14.61 15.23 16.75
CA ALA A 240 14.95 13.81 16.91
C ALA A 240 14.14 13.14 18.03
N ARG A 241 13.89 13.85 19.14
CA ARG A 241 13.06 13.31 20.22
C ARG A 241 11.59 13.28 19.83
N ALA A 242 11.08 14.32 19.16
CA ALA A 242 9.72 14.32 18.64
C ALA A 242 9.50 13.18 17.63
N LEU A 243 10.47 12.92 16.76
CA LEU A 243 10.45 11.79 15.84
C LEU A 243 10.32 10.46 16.59
N LEU A 244 11.13 10.24 17.63
CA LEU A 244 11.07 9.02 18.45
C LEU A 244 9.68 8.84 19.09
N LEU A 245 9.12 9.91 19.66
CA LEU A 245 7.77 9.90 20.25
C LEU A 245 6.71 9.58 19.19
N LYS A 246 6.76 10.23 18.03
CA LYS A 246 5.79 10.04 16.95
C LYS A 246 5.84 8.62 16.37
N ARG A 247 7.04 8.05 16.21
CA ARG A 247 7.28 6.65 15.77
C ARG A 247 6.89 5.61 16.81
N SER A 248 6.69 6.01 18.08
CA SER A 248 6.25 5.12 19.15
C SER A 248 4.75 4.87 19.17
N ARG A 249 3.96 5.53 18.30
CA ARG A 249 2.52 5.29 18.16
C ARG A 249 2.09 5.16 16.70
N ARG A 250 1.05 4.36 16.47
CA ARG A 250 0.39 4.15 15.18
C ARG A 250 -1.01 4.74 15.23
N VAL A 251 -1.25 5.79 14.46
CA VAL A 251 -2.57 6.43 14.39
C VAL A 251 -3.49 5.63 13.47
N VAL A 252 -4.56 5.10 14.04
CA VAL A 252 -5.62 4.37 13.33
C VAL A 252 -6.77 5.33 13.02
N GLY A 253 -7.08 5.48 11.73
CA GLY A 253 -8.16 6.35 11.29
C GLY A 253 -9.53 5.84 11.76
N GLY A 254 -10.36 6.73 12.31
CA GLY A 254 -11.71 6.41 12.80
C GLY A 254 -12.72 6.15 11.69
N CYS A 255 -12.50 6.69 10.49
CA CYS A 255 -13.29 6.48 9.29
C CYS A 255 -12.45 6.72 8.01
N SER A 256 -13.07 6.57 6.83
CA SER A 256 -12.38 6.73 5.55
C SER A 256 -11.93 8.16 5.27
N GLN A 257 -12.56 9.17 5.89
CA GLN A 257 -12.25 10.60 5.74
C GLN A 257 -11.30 11.13 6.82
N ASP A 258 -10.90 10.28 7.77
CA ASP A 258 -10.02 10.71 8.87
C ASP A 258 -8.58 10.84 8.36
N ASP A 259 -8.08 12.06 8.19
CA ASP A 259 -6.73 12.29 7.70
C ASP A 259 -5.64 12.15 8.79
N SER A 260 -6.01 11.87 10.04
CA SER A 260 -5.05 11.78 11.15
C SER A 260 -3.88 10.80 10.90
N PRO A 261 -4.08 9.58 10.35
CA PRO A 261 -2.96 8.69 10.03
C PRO A 261 -1.99 9.27 8.98
N ARG A 262 -2.53 10.01 8.02
CA ARG A 262 -1.75 10.62 6.95
C ARG A 262 -0.97 11.84 7.47
N LEU A 263 -1.63 12.71 8.24
CA LEU A 263 -0.96 13.82 8.93
C LEU A 263 0.12 13.31 9.90
N HIS A 264 -0.14 12.16 10.54
CA HIS A 264 0.85 11.50 11.38
C HIS A 264 2.11 11.12 10.61
N ALA A 265 1.93 10.45 9.46
CA ALA A 265 3.03 10.07 8.58
C ALA A 265 3.76 11.27 7.97
N LEU A 266 3.04 12.34 7.59
CA LEU A 266 3.65 13.59 7.13
C LEU A 266 4.55 14.19 8.21
N GLY A 267 4.07 14.25 9.45
CA GLY A 267 4.89 14.69 10.58
C GLY A 267 6.11 13.80 10.82
N ILE A 268 6.00 12.48 10.61
CA ILE A 268 7.17 11.58 10.68
C ILE A 268 8.16 11.91 9.56
N ALA A 269 7.70 12.11 8.33
CA ALA A 269 8.58 12.46 7.20
C ALA A 269 9.30 13.79 7.48
N GLN A 270 8.58 14.85 7.85
CA GLN A 270 9.15 16.16 8.18
C GLN A 270 10.19 16.07 9.30
N LEU A 271 9.85 15.44 10.43
CA LEU A 271 10.79 15.27 11.54
C LEU A 271 11.97 14.37 11.18
N SER A 272 11.78 13.40 10.28
CA SER A 272 12.88 12.56 9.79
C SER A 272 13.85 13.37 8.94
N ALA A 273 13.35 14.27 8.09
CA ALA A 273 14.21 15.19 7.34
C ALA A 273 14.97 16.13 8.28
N GLU A 274 14.28 16.76 9.25
CA GLU A 274 14.89 17.65 10.24
C GLU A 274 15.94 16.94 11.13
N ALA A 275 15.70 15.67 11.46
CA ALA A 275 16.61 14.86 12.27
C ALA A 275 17.67 14.10 11.43
N VAL A 276 17.71 14.30 10.10
CA VAL A 276 18.63 13.62 9.17
C VAL A 276 18.50 12.09 9.24
N ASN A 277 17.28 11.58 9.37
CA ASN A 277 16.92 10.16 9.35
C ASN A 277 16.36 9.76 7.96
N TRP A 278 17.25 9.60 6.98
CA TRP A 278 16.88 9.37 5.57
C TRP A 278 16.04 8.10 5.36
N GLU A 279 16.40 7.01 6.03
CA GLU A 279 15.68 5.72 5.95
C GLU A 279 14.20 5.85 6.34
N THR A 280 13.90 6.58 7.42
CA THR A 280 12.52 6.79 7.89
C THR A 280 11.80 7.81 7.01
N PHE A 281 12.51 8.85 6.56
CA PHE A 281 11.96 9.87 5.67
C PHE A 281 11.41 9.24 4.39
N LEU A 282 12.22 8.47 3.64
CA LEU A 282 11.78 7.87 2.38
C LEU A 282 10.63 6.91 2.56
N ARG A 283 10.72 6.07 3.59
CA ARG A 283 9.67 5.08 3.84
C ARG A 283 8.35 5.73 4.23
N ALA A 284 8.39 6.77 5.06
CA ALA A 284 7.21 7.56 5.39
C ALA A 284 6.63 8.26 4.15
N HIS A 285 7.49 8.81 3.28
CA HIS A 285 7.06 9.44 2.03
C HIS A 285 6.35 8.46 1.09
N LEU A 286 6.92 7.26 0.93
CA LEU A 286 6.29 6.19 0.14
C LEU A 286 4.95 5.75 0.75
N ASP A 287 4.82 5.67 2.08
CA ASP A 287 3.53 5.36 2.72
C ASP A 287 2.48 6.46 2.51
N ILE A 288 2.88 7.73 2.46
CA ILE A 288 2.00 8.85 2.10
C ILE A 288 1.55 8.76 0.64
N MET A 289 2.47 8.46 -0.26
CA MET A 289 2.19 8.30 -1.70
C MET A 289 1.29 7.09 -1.97
N ASN A 290 1.54 5.98 -1.27
CA ASN A 290 0.84 4.71 -1.43
C ASN A 290 -0.42 4.59 -0.53
N ASP A 291 -0.68 5.60 0.32
CA ASP A 291 -1.78 5.65 1.30
C ASP A 291 -1.82 4.40 2.20
N ARG A 292 -0.64 3.92 2.62
CA ARG A 292 -0.47 2.70 3.42
C ARG A 292 -0.70 3.01 4.90
N PHE A 293 -1.97 3.20 5.28
CA PHE A 293 -2.35 3.55 6.66
C PHE A 293 -3.42 2.63 7.25
N GLU A 294 -3.37 2.45 8.57
CA GLU A 294 -4.41 1.72 9.30
C GLU A 294 -5.68 2.57 9.44
N ARG A 295 -6.83 2.00 9.06
CA ARG A 295 -8.15 2.64 9.15
C ARG A 295 -9.20 1.63 9.59
N MET A 296 -10.14 2.05 10.42
CA MET A 296 -11.28 1.21 10.85
C MET A 296 -12.28 0.98 9.72
N SER A 297 -12.35 1.90 8.76
CA SER A 297 -13.13 1.80 7.52
C SER A 297 -12.42 2.64 6.47
N ASP A 298 -12.19 2.08 5.28
CA ASP A 298 -11.58 2.79 4.16
C ASP A 298 -12.46 2.67 2.91
N GLY A 299 -12.69 3.79 2.24
CA GLY A 299 -13.61 3.91 1.12
C GLY A 299 -12.91 4.58 -0.05
N SER A 300 -13.08 4.02 -1.25
CA SER A 300 -12.35 4.44 -2.46
C SER A 300 -12.52 5.91 -2.84
N TYR A 301 -13.67 6.52 -2.51
CA TYR A 301 -13.97 7.92 -2.83
C TYR A 301 -13.08 8.95 -2.10
N ALA A 302 -12.48 8.59 -0.96
CA ALA A 302 -11.63 9.50 -0.20
C ALA A 302 -10.23 9.66 -0.81
N TRP A 303 -9.86 8.77 -1.73
CA TRP A 303 -8.50 8.69 -2.27
C TRP A 303 -8.18 9.86 -3.21
N GLU A 304 -9.14 10.30 -4.04
CA GLU A 304 -8.94 11.32 -5.08
C GLU A 304 -8.51 12.69 -4.54
N LYS A 305 -8.82 13.00 -3.28
CA LYS A 305 -8.49 14.28 -2.65
C LYS A 305 -7.09 14.32 -2.01
N ARG A 306 -6.42 13.17 -1.88
CA ARG A 306 -5.13 13.06 -1.19
C ARG A 306 -3.98 13.26 -2.18
N GLN A 307 -3.09 14.21 -1.94
CA GLN A 307 -1.92 14.45 -2.80
C GLN A 307 -0.92 13.28 -2.78
N THR A 308 -0.06 13.14 -3.79
CA THR A 308 0.93 12.06 -3.82
C THR A 308 2.34 12.52 -3.45
N TYR A 309 2.59 13.83 -3.50
CA TYR A 309 3.88 14.48 -3.19
C TYR A 309 5.06 13.88 -3.97
N LEU A 310 4.81 13.40 -5.20
CA LEU A 310 5.87 12.83 -6.03
C LEU A 310 6.99 13.84 -6.31
N ARG A 311 6.61 15.09 -6.62
CA ARG A 311 7.55 16.16 -6.98
C ARG A 311 8.57 16.48 -5.89
N GLU A 312 8.20 16.30 -4.63
CA GLU A 312 9.14 16.48 -3.51
C GLU A 312 10.30 15.48 -3.59
N LEU A 313 10.10 14.27 -4.13
CA LEU A 313 11.20 13.34 -4.39
C LEU A 313 12.06 13.76 -5.59
N GLU A 314 11.43 14.30 -6.64
CA GLU A 314 12.15 14.80 -7.83
C GLU A 314 13.05 15.99 -7.47
N GLU A 315 12.59 16.90 -6.60
CA GLU A 315 13.37 18.04 -6.09
C GLU A 315 14.59 17.60 -5.25
N LEU A 316 14.59 16.39 -4.69
CA LEU A 316 15.70 15.82 -3.93
C LEU A 316 16.74 15.10 -4.81
N ASP A 317 16.65 15.25 -6.13
CA ASP A 317 17.52 14.59 -7.12
C ASP A 317 17.48 13.05 -7.00
N ILE A 318 16.35 12.51 -6.54
CA ILE A 318 16.09 11.07 -6.55
C ILE A 318 15.65 10.68 -7.96
N ASN A 319 16.22 9.60 -8.48
CA ASN A 319 15.75 8.97 -9.71
C ASN A 319 14.42 8.25 -9.42
N VAL A 320 13.34 9.03 -9.43
CA VAL A 320 11.98 8.59 -9.14
C VAL A 320 11.53 7.44 -10.05
N PRO A 321 11.78 7.44 -11.38
CA PRO A 321 11.47 6.29 -12.22
C PRO A 321 12.09 4.98 -11.74
N ASP A 322 13.39 4.97 -11.42
CA ASP A 322 14.06 3.75 -10.95
C ASP A 322 13.54 3.30 -9.57
N LEU A 323 13.31 4.25 -8.65
CA LEU A 323 12.73 3.96 -7.34
C LEU A 323 11.33 3.34 -7.47
N LEU A 324 10.44 3.98 -8.24
CA LEU A 324 9.05 3.56 -8.35
C LEU A 324 8.88 2.27 -9.16
N LEU A 325 9.70 2.05 -10.18
CA LEU A 325 9.70 0.77 -10.90
C LEU A 325 10.30 -0.36 -10.05
N GLY A 326 11.33 -0.06 -9.25
CA GLY A 326 11.93 -1.01 -8.31
C GLY A 326 10.94 -1.56 -7.29
N ILE A 327 10.03 -0.72 -6.77
CA ILE A 327 8.99 -1.13 -5.81
C ILE A 327 7.75 -1.78 -6.47
N ILE A 328 7.62 -1.71 -7.80
CA ILE A 328 6.51 -2.30 -8.54
C ILE A 328 6.83 -3.71 -9.03
N LEU A 329 8.07 -3.97 -9.42
CA LEU A 329 8.50 -5.30 -9.85
C LEU A 329 8.21 -6.34 -8.76
N ARG A 330 7.84 -7.55 -9.21
CA ARG A 330 7.64 -8.71 -8.36
C ARG A 330 8.81 -9.64 -8.55
N ILE A 331 9.47 -9.93 -7.44
CA ILE A 331 10.67 -10.74 -7.39
C ILE A 331 10.48 -11.88 -6.39
N ASP A 332 11.20 -12.96 -6.64
CA ASP A 332 11.29 -14.07 -5.71
C ASP A 332 12.35 -13.76 -4.64
N ASN A 333 12.12 -14.19 -3.40
CA ASN A 333 12.98 -13.93 -2.24
C ASN A 333 13.40 -12.45 -2.07
N PRO A 334 12.44 -11.50 -1.98
CA PRO A 334 12.77 -10.12 -1.72
C PRO A 334 13.49 -9.94 -0.38
N SER A 335 14.22 -8.83 -0.24
CA SER A 335 14.71 -8.36 1.05
C SER A 335 13.54 -8.28 2.06
N LYS A 336 13.81 -8.61 3.34
CA LYS A 336 12.76 -8.81 4.38
C LYS A 336 11.70 -7.69 4.44
N ASN A 337 12.10 -6.44 4.19
CA ASN A 337 11.20 -5.30 4.18
C ASN A 337 11.25 -4.52 2.86
N HIS A 338 11.48 -5.20 1.73
CA HIS A 338 11.33 -4.61 0.41
C HIS A 338 9.98 -3.90 0.31
N TYR A 339 9.99 -2.65 -0.14
CA TYR A 339 8.77 -1.87 -0.24
C TYR A 339 8.04 -2.26 -1.51
N PHE A 340 6.92 -2.97 -1.42
CA PHE A 340 6.06 -3.20 -2.59
C PHE A 340 5.01 -2.10 -2.73
N GLY A 341 5.04 -1.34 -3.83
CA GLY A 341 4.04 -0.33 -4.17
C GLY A 341 2.74 -0.95 -4.69
N ALA A 342 1.62 -0.25 -4.50
CA ALA A 342 0.35 -0.60 -5.14
C ALA A 342 0.29 0.05 -6.53
N VAL A 343 0.15 -0.77 -7.57
CA VAL A 343 0.22 -0.34 -8.98
C VAL A 343 -0.70 0.85 -9.29
N ASN A 344 -1.92 0.84 -8.75
CA ASN A 344 -2.88 1.92 -8.94
C ASN A 344 -2.47 3.23 -8.26
N ARG A 345 -1.89 3.15 -7.06
CA ARG A 345 -1.44 4.33 -6.31
C ARG A 345 -0.17 4.93 -6.91
N ILE A 346 0.79 4.09 -7.28
CA ILE A 346 2.03 4.52 -7.93
C ILE A 346 1.71 5.09 -9.32
N GLY A 347 0.81 4.47 -10.09
CA GLY A 347 0.38 5.01 -11.38
C GLY A 347 -0.20 6.41 -11.24
N ARG A 348 -1.05 6.64 -10.23
CA ARG A 348 -1.55 7.98 -9.92
C ARG A 348 -0.43 8.97 -9.60
N ALA A 349 0.50 8.59 -8.72
CA ALA A 349 1.61 9.46 -8.35
C ALA A 349 2.44 9.85 -9.57
N LEU A 350 2.76 8.88 -10.41
CA LEU A 350 3.51 9.07 -11.65
C LEU A 350 2.83 10.02 -12.64
N ALA A 351 1.52 10.25 -12.57
CA ALA A 351 0.85 11.23 -13.42
C ALA A 351 1.25 12.68 -13.08
N GLU A 352 1.89 12.91 -11.92
CA GLU A 352 2.36 14.23 -11.47
C GLU A 352 3.83 14.53 -11.83
N THR A 353 4.55 13.55 -12.42
CA THR A 353 6.00 13.62 -12.74
C THR A 353 6.36 14.76 -13.70
N GLU A 354 7.57 15.30 -13.54
CA GLU A 354 8.16 16.25 -14.49
C GLU A 354 8.78 15.58 -15.72
N GLN A 355 8.90 14.24 -15.74
CA GLN A 355 9.56 13.47 -16.80
C GLN A 355 8.62 12.47 -17.52
N PRO A 356 7.43 12.89 -18.00
CA PRO A 356 6.41 11.96 -18.49
C PRO A 356 6.85 11.14 -19.70
N ARG A 357 7.62 11.74 -20.63
CA ARG A 357 8.08 11.03 -21.84
C ARG A 357 9.07 9.91 -21.52
N GLU A 358 10.00 10.16 -20.61
CA GLU A 358 10.97 9.15 -20.19
C GLU A 358 10.26 8.00 -19.47
N LEU A 359 9.34 8.33 -18.57
CA LEU A 359 8.51 7.34 -17.88
C LEU A 359 7.72 6.47 -18.88
N GLU A 360 6.98 7.10 -19.80
CA GLU A 360 6.18 6.41 -20.80
C GLU A 360 7.04 5.47 -21.63
N GLN A 361 8.19 5.93 -22.11
CA GLN A 361 9.13 5.10 -22.87
C GLN A 361 9.62 3.89 -22.07
N ARG A 362 9.99 4.09 -20.79
CA ARG A 362 10.46 3.01 -19.90
C ARG A 362 9.38 1.97 -19.64
N LEU A 363 8.15 2.41 -19.39
CA LEU A 363 7.01 1.51 -19.18
C LEU A 363 6.72 0.69 -20.44
N LEU A 364 6.64 1.34 -21.60
CA LEU A 364 6.41 0.68 -22.88
C LEU A 364 7.53 -0.31 -23.24
N SER A 365 8.80 0.08 -23.07
CA SER A 365 9.93 -0.83 -23.29
C SER A 365 9.90 -2.03 -22.35
N THR A 366 9.46 -1.84 -21.10
CA THR A 366 9.29 -2.93 -20.14
C THR A 366 8.18 -3.89 -20.57
N VAL A 367 7.07 -3.38 -21.12
CA VAL A 367 6.01 -4.21 -21.72
C VAL A 367 6.55 -5.01 -22.91
N GLU A 368 7.43 -4.44 -23.71
CA GLU A 368 7.96 -5.06 -24.93
C GLU A 368 9.07 -6.10 -24.69
N ASP A 369 9.76 -6.04 -23.55
CA ASP A 369 10.96 -6.84 -23.31
C ASP A 369 10.68 -8.34 -23.16
N SER A 370 11.12 -9.13 -24.14
CA SER A 370 10.95 -10.59 -24.15
C SER A 370 11.83 -11.34 -23.14
N ASN A 371 12.85 -10.67 -22.58
CA ASN A 371 13.71 -11.24 -21.54
C ASN A 371 13.06 -11.17 -20.15
N LEU A 372 12.11 -10.25 -19.95
CA LEU A 372 11.33 -10.16 -18.72
C LEU A 372 10.19 -11.21 -18.73
N ASP A 373 9.81 -11.68 -17.54
CA ASP A 373 8.68 -12.59 -17.42
C ASP A 373 7.34 -11.89 -17.72
N ALA A 374 6.33 -12.67 -18.11
CA ALA A 374 5.04 -12.12 -18.54
C ALA A 374 4.32 -11.35 -17.42
N PHE A 375 4.55 -11.71 -16.14
CA PHE A 375 3.87 -11.05 -15.03
C PHE A 375 4.42 -9.65 -14.80
N ASN A 376 5.74 -9.49 -14.71
CA ASN A 376 6.35 -8.17 -14.56
C ASN A 376 6.09 -7.25 -15.76
N ARG A 377 6.01 -7.81 -16.98
CA ARG A 377 5.58 -7.06 -18.18
C ARG A 377 4.14 -6.56 -18.05
N LEU A 378 3.24 -7.38 -17.50
CA LEU A 378 1.87 -6.97 -17.23
C LEU A 378 1.77 -5.93 -16.10
N LEU A 379 2.63 -5.98 -15.09
CA LEU A 379 2.67 -4.93 -14.05
C LEU A 379 3.03 -3.57 -14.65
N ALA A 380 4.00 -3.51 -15.58
CA ALA A 380 4.30 -2.29 -16.32
C ALA A 380 3.11 -1.82 -17.18
N TYR A 381 2.40 -2.76 -17.84
CA TYR A 381 1.17 -2.46 -18.58
C TYR A 381 0.08 -1.84 -17.66
N TYR A 382 -0.20 -2.44 -16.50
CA TYR A 382 -1.19 -1.89 -15.57
C TYR A 382 -0.73 -0.55 -14.98
N LEU A 383 0.56 -0.41 -14.69
CA LEU A 383 1.11 0.85 -14.19
C LEU A 383 0.92 1.97 -15.21
N PHE A 384 1.18 1.69 -16.50
CA PHE A 384 0.92 2.61 -17.60
C PHE A 384 -0.56 2.98 -17.71
N LEU A 385 -1.48 2.01 -17.60
CA LEU A 385 -2.92 2.30 -17.62
C LEU A 385 -3.36 3.20 -16.47
N ASN A 386 -2.88 2.93 -15.25
CA ASN A 386 -3.21 3.74 -14.08
C ASN A 386 -2.63 5.15 -14.24
N TYR A 387 -1.36 5.28 -14.62
CA TYR A 387 -0.74 6.56 -14.99
C TYR A 387 -1.60 7.34 -15.99
N ASN A 388 -1.94 6.68 -17.10
CA ASN A 388 -2.66 7.31 -18.19
C ASN A 388 -4.08 7.77 -17.76
N GLN A 389 -4.78 6.97 -16.94
CA GLN A 389 -6.10 7.31 -16.45
C GLN A 389 -6.11 8.64 -15.66
N TYR A 390 -5.05 8.91 -14.91
CA TYR A 390 -4.93 10.11 -14.07
C TYR A 390 -4.38 11.35 -14.80
N LEU A 391 -3.96 11.24 -16.07
CA LEU A 391 -3.61 12.42 -16.87
C LEU A 391 -4.83 13.33 -17.08
N THR A 392 -4.63 14.65 -17.06
CA THR A 392 -5.72 15.61 -17.30
C THR A 392 -6.07 15.73 -18.79
N ASP A 393 -5.12 15.53 -19.70
CA ASP A 393 -5.32 15.67 -21.15
C ASP A 393 -5.90 14.38 -21.77
N LYS A 394 -7.17 14.43 -22.15
CA LYS A 394 -7.88 13.31 -22.80
C LYS A 394 -7.37 12.96 -24.19
N THR A 395 -6.77 13.90 -24.91
CA THR A 395 -6.13 13.62 -26.21
C THR A 395 -4.88 12.80 -26.00
N GLN A 396 -4.04 13.20 -25.04
CA GLN A 396 -2.86 12.44 -24.63
C GLN A 396 -3.27 11.03 -24.15
N GLN A 397 -4.34 10.92 -23.36
CA GLN A 397 -4.83 9.61 -22.90
C GLN A 397 -5.09 8.65 -24.07
N ARG A 398 -5.77 9.11 -25.13
CA ARG A 398 -6.08 8.29 -26.31
C ARG A 398 -4.83 7.91 -27.10
N GLN A 399 -3.92 8.86 -27.30
CA GLN A 399 -2.64 8.62 -27.99
C GLN A 399 -1.77 7.59 -27.25
N ASN A 400 -1.75 7.69 -25.91
CA ASN A 400 -1.04 6.74 -25.05
C ASN A 400 -1.63 5.33 -25.15
N ILE A 401 -2.96 5.18 -25.19
CA ILE A 401 -3.60 3.87 -25.42
C ILE A 401 -3.25 3.29 -26.78
N ALA A 402 -3.26 4.11 -27.84
CA ALA A 402 -2.87 3.65 -29.17
C ALA A 402 -1.42 3.15 -29.20
N THR A 403 -0.52 3.87 -28.52
CA THR A 403 0.90 3.50 -28.40
C THR A 403 1.07 2.23 -27.55
N LEU A 404 0.41 2.14 -26.39
CA LEU A 404 0.41 0.95 -25.55
C LEU A 404 -0.05 -0.29 -26.31
N ASN A 405 -1.09 -0.17 -27.14
CA ASN A 405 -1.59 -1.27 -27.95
C ASN A 405 -0.57 -1.78 -28.99
N GLN A 406 0.37 -0.94 -29.45
CA GLN A 406 1.49 -1.37 -30.29
C GLN A 406 2.48 -2.20 -29.47
N SER A 407 2.84 -1.73 -28.28
CA SER A 407 3.72 -2.47 -27.34
C SER A 407 3.10 -3.80 -26.89
N VAL A 408 1.78 -3.84 -26.67
CA VAL A 408 1.03 -5.06 -26.34
C VAL A 408 1.20 -6.13 -27.42
N GLN A 409 1.42 -5.79 -28.69
CA GLN A 409 1.69 -6.79 -29.74
C GLN A 409 2.99 -7.56 -29.53
N LYS A 410 3.89 -7.08 -28.66
CA LYS A 410 5.13 -7.76 -28.28
C LYS A 410 4.96 -8.72 -27.09
N LEU A 411 3.81 -8.69 -26.41
CA LEU A 411 3.49 -9.68 -25.37
C LEU A 411 3.35 -11.09 -25.96
N PRO A 412 3.46 -12.14 -25.14
CA PRO A 412 3.13 -13.50 -25.57
C PRO A 412 1.75 -13.56 -26.24
N ALA A 413 1.63 -14.33 -27.33
CA ALA A 413 0.44 -14.34 -28.18
C ALA A 413 -0.88 -14.59 -27.42
N TYR A 414 -0.85 -15.41 -26.37
CA TYR A 414 -2.01 -15.70 -25.53
C TYR A 414 -2.49 -14.50 -24.70
N LEU A 415 -1.64 -13.49 -24.48
CA LEU A 415 -1.97 -12.24 -23.77
C LEU A 415 -2.41 -11.12 -24.70
N VAL A 416 -1.91 -11.06 -25.94
CA VAL A 416 -2.16 -9.94 -26.86
C VAL A 416 -3.65 -9.61 -26.98
N ALA A 417 -4.48 -10.61 -27.29
CA ALA A 417 -5.92 -10.42 -27.46
C ALA A 417 -6.65 -10.02 -26.17
N ARG A 418 -6.10 -10.41 -25.01
CA ARG A 418 -6.66 -10.10 -23.69
C ARG A 418 -6.23 -8.71 -23.19
N ALA A 419 -5.00 -8.29 -23.49
CA ALA A 419 -4.41 -7.04 -23.04
C ALA A 419 -4.63 -5.87 -24.02
N THR A 420 -5.03 -6.12 -25.27
CA THR A 420 -5.32 -5.02 -26.22
C THR A 420 -6.53 -4.22 -25.71
N VAL A 421 -6.29 -2.97 -25.32
CA VAL A 421 -7.31 -2.05 -24.81
C VAL A 421 -8.19 -1.64 -25.97
N ARG A 422 -9.51 -1.79 -25.81
CA ARG A 422 -10.49 -1.34 -26.79
C ARG A 422 -10.98 0.04 -26.36
N GLU A 423 -11.08 0.98 -27.30
CA GLU A 423 -11.76 2.24 -27.02
C GLU A 423 -13.22 1.92 -26.66
N GLU A 424 -13.67 2.42 -25.52
CA GLU A 424 -15.10 2.46 -25.22
C GLU A 424 -15.75 3.42 -26.23
N LYS A 425 -16.76 2.93 -26.96
CA LYS A 425 -17.48 3.68 -27.98
C LYS A 425 -18.37 4.76 -27.38
#